data_AF-A0A526MT16-F1
#
_entry.id   AF-A0A526MT16-F1
#
_cell.length_a   1.000
_cell.length_b   1.000
_cell.length_c   1.000
_cell.angle_alpha   90.00
_cell.angle_beta   90.00
_cell.angle_gamma   90.00
#
_symmetry.space_group_name_H-M   'P 1'
#
loop_
_entity.id
_entity.type
_entity.pdbx_description
1 polymer ?
#
loop_
_entity_poly.entity_id
_entity_poly.type
_entity_poly.pdbx_seq_one_letter_code
_entity_poly.pdbx_strand_id
1 'polypeptide(L)'
;MQLFPCPFCGPREEAEFHYGGEAGNHRPEGPDVRTGEWTDYLHIRTNPKGTTAEVWVHLTCREFFVMRRNSVTHEIFDSSPLHAEHAQ
;
A
#
# COMPACT_ATOMS: atom_id res chain seq x y z
N MET A 1 -4.75 -12.29 -14.41
CA MET A 1 -4.54 -10.90 -14.82
C MET A 1 -5.70 -10.07 -14.34
N GLN A 2 -5.49 -9.29 -13.29
CA GLN A 2 -6.47 -8.33 -12.79
C GLN A 2 -6.31 -6.97 -13.47
N LEU A 3 -7.37 -6.16 -13.43
CA LEU A 3 -7.34 -4.75 -13.77
C LEU A 3 -7.25 -3.91 -12.50
N PHE A 4 -6.12 -3.24 -12.29
CA PHE A 4 -5.92 -2.35 -11.17
C PHE A 4 -6.38 -0.93 -11.52
N PRO A 5 -7.25 -0.30 -10.72
CA PRO A 5 -7.74 1.04 -10.97
C PRO A 5 -6.72 2.09 -10.52
N CYS A 6 -5.80 2.49 -11.40
CA CYS A 6 -4.91 3.62 -11.08
C CYS A 6 -5.77 4.91 -10.95
N PRO A 7 -5.74 5.63 -9.83
CA PRO A 7 -6.56 6.85 -9.65
C PRO A 7 -6.26 7.95 -10.68
N PHE A 8 -5.09 7.88 -11.32
CA PHE A 8 -4.60 8.87 -12.27
C PHE A 8 -4.74 8.44 -13.73
N CYS A 9 -4.77 7.13 -14.00
CA CYS A 9 -4.72 6.56 -15.35
C CYS A 9 -5.91 5.65 -15.69
N GLY A 10 -6.80 5.38 -14.73
CA GLY A 10 -7.90 4.43 -14.87
C GLY A 10 -7.44 2.96 -14.77
N PRO A 11 -8.32 2.01 -15.15
CA PRO A 11 -8.02 0.58 -15.13
C PRO A 11 -6.85 0.21 -16.04
N ARG A 12 -5.86 -0.52 -15.50
CA ARG A 12 -4.69 -1.04 -16.23
C ARG A 12 -4.35 -2.45 -15.79
N GLU A 13 -3.59 -3.17 -16.60
CA GLU A 13 -3.15 -4.54 -16.29
C GLU A 13 -2.27 -4.56 -15.04
N GLU A 14 -2.50 -5.54 -14.15
CA GLU A 14 -1.76 -5.68 -12.87
C GLU A 14 -0.23 -5.70 -13.04
N ALA A 15 0.26 -6.18 -14.19
CA ALA A 15 1.68 -6.26 -14.50
C ALA A 15 2.36 -4.88 -14.68
N GLU A 16 1.60 -3.79 -14.85
CA GLU A 16 2.14 -2.43 -14.87
C GLU A 16 2.51 -1.90 -13.47
N PHE A 17 2.18 -2.62 -12.40
CA PHE A 17 2.25 -2.14 -11.03
C PHE A 17 3.27 -2.90 -10.17
N HIS A 18 3.83 -2.22 -9.17
CA HIS A 18 4.70 -2.81 -8.17
C HIS A 18 4.12 -2.62 -6.77
N TYR A 19 4.17 -3.68 -5.96
CA TYR A 19 3.67 -3.68 -4.60
C TYR A 19 4.63 -2.89 -3.69
N GLY A 20 4.13 -1.84 -3.04
CA GLY A 20 4.89 -0.95 -2.16
C GLY A 20 4.85 -1.34 -0.68
N GLY A 21 3.90 -2.20 -0.27
CA GLY A 21 3.74 -2.63 1.11
C GLY A 21 2.34 -2.40 1.67
N GLU A 22 2.21 -2.61 2.97
CA GLU A 22 1.00 -2.30 3.73
C GLU A 22 0.87 -0.79 3.94
N ALA A 23 -0.34 -0.25 3.74
CA ALA A 23 -0.63 1.13 4.07
C ALA A 23 -0.59 1.34 5.60
N GLY A 24 -0.16 2.52 6.06
CA GLY A 24 -0.09 2.83 7.49
C GLY A 24 1.22 2.43 8.21
N ASN A 25 2.21 1.84 7.52
CA ASN A 25 3.52 1.58 8.14
C ASN A 25 4.41 2.84 8.16
N HIS A 26 4.25 3.69 9.18
CA HIS A 26 5.00 4.94 9.32
C HIS A 26 6.42 4.74 9.78
N ARG A 27 7.32 5.49 9.13
CA ARG A 27 8.68 5.63 9.61
C ARG A 27 8.66 6.37 10.95
N PRO A 28 9.25 5.83 12.01
CA PRO A 28 9.39 6.56 13.26
C PRO A 28 10.31 7.78 13.06
N GLU A 29 9.94 8.91 13.64
CA GLU A 29 10.64 10.20 13.49
C GLU A 29 11.30 10.65 14.80
N GLY A 30 12.38 11.43 14.66
CA GLY A 30 13.10 12.05 15.78
C GLY A 30 14.39 11.33 16.17
N PRO A 31 15.25 11.99 16.97
CA PRO A 31 16.56 11.45 17.35
C PRO A 31 16.48 10.34 18.41
N ASP A 32 15.41 10.30 19.21
CA ASP A 32 15.29 9.42 20.40
C ASP A 32 14.40 8.18 20.16
N VAL A 33 14.20 7.79 18.91
CA VAL A 33 13.41 6.60 18.56
C VAL A 33 14.05 5.34 19.15
N ARG A 34 13.25 4.55 19.87
CA ARG A 34 13.73 3.33 20.51
C ARG A 34 14.06 2.26 19.46
N THR A 35 15.08 1.44 19.71
CA THR A 35 15.46 0.32 18.83
C THR A 35 14.28 -0.63 18.53
N GLY A 36 13.40 -0.85 19.51
CA GLY A 36 12.19 -1.65 19.31
C GLY A 36 11.26 -1.07 18.25
N GLU A 37 11.01 0.24 18.28
CA GLU A 37 10.17 0.92 17.28
C GLU A 37 10.78 0.86 15.87
N TRP A 38 12.10 1.02 15.77
CA TRP A 38 12.82 0.78 14.52
C TRP A 38 12.69 -0.66 14.02
N THR A 39 12.79 -1.63 14.93
CA THR A 39 12.69 -3.05 14.60
C THR A 39 11.30 -3.37 14.05
N ASP A 40 10.25 -2.85 14.71
CA ASP A 40 8.86 -3.03 14.28
C ASP A 40 8.63 -2.41 12.90
N TYR A 41 9.04 -1.15 12.70
CA TYR A 41 8.93 -0.48 11.40
C TYR A 41 9.67 -1.21 10.26
N LEU A 42 10.86 -1.73 10.53
CA LEU A 42 11.69 -2.38 9.51
C LEU A 42 11.22 -3.79 9.17
N HIS A 43 10.71 -4.54 10.15
CA HIS A 43 10.56 -5.99 10.01
C HIS A 43 9.16 -6.54 10.28
N ILE A 44 8.28 -5.79 10.95
CA ILE A 44 6.97 -6.29 11.36
C ILE A 44 5.87 -5.72 10.47
N ARG A 45 4.97 -6.58 9.99
CA ARG A 45 3.78 -6.23 9.18
C ARG A 45 2.58 -7.00 9.69
N THR A 46 1.38 -6.47 9.53
CA THR A 46 0.15 -7.10 10.04
C THR A 46 -0.22 -8.35 9.25
N ASN A 47 -0.05 -8.28 7.91
CA ASN A 47 -0.39 -9.36 6.98
C ASN A 47 -1.81 -9.96 7.20
N PRO A 48 -2.88 -9.15 7.17
CA PRO A 48 -4.21 -9.65 7.45
C PRO A 48 -4.72 -10.57 6.33
N LYS A 49 -5.42 -11.63 6.73
CA LYS A 49 -6.14 -12.52 5.81
C LYS A 49 -7.52 -11.92 5.51
N GLY A 50 -7.79 -11.59 4.25
CA GLY A 50 -9.02 -10.92 3.84
C GLY A 50 -8.74 -9.49 3.41
N THR A 51 -9.54 -8.53 3.85
CA THR A 51 -9.38 -7.13 3.45
C THR A 51 -8.05 -6.55 3.92
N THR A 52 -7.24 -6.09 2.96
CA THR A 52 -5.96 -5.40 3.14
C THR A 52 -6.05 -4.00 2.57
N ALA A 53 -5.32 -3.06 3.17
CA ALA A 53 -5.04 -1.74 2.60
C ALA A 53 -3.56 -1.67 2.24
N GLU A 54 -3.27 -1.33 0.99
CA GLU A 54 -1.95 -1.56 0.42
C GLU A 54 -1.49 -0.43 -0.45
N VAL A 55 -0.19 -0.17 -0.43
CA VAL A 55 0.46 0.82 -1.29
C VAL A 55 0.92 0.14 -2.58
N TRP A 56 0.61 0.76 -3.70
CA TRP A 56 1.04 0.34 -5.04
C TRP A 56 1.64 1.51 -5.79
N VAL A 57 2.61 1.24 -6.65
CA VAL A 57 3.14 2.22 -7.63
C VAL A 57 2.82 1.75 -9.04
N HIS A 58 2.28 2.65 -9.85
CA HIS A 58 2.04 2.40 -11.27
C HIS A 58 3.29 2.79 -12.05
N LEU A 59 4.05 1.82 -12.59
CA LEU A 59 5.39 2.09 -13.11
C LEU A 59 5.41 3.01 -14.34
N THR A 60 4.28 3.15 -15.05
CA THR A 60 4.18 4.05 -16.21
C THR A 60 3.90 5.51 -15.82
N CYS A 61 3.00 5.80 -14.88
CA CYS A 61 2.78 7.19 -14.40
C CYS A 61 3.68 7.59 -13.22
N ARG A 62 4.25 6.60 -12.52
CA ARG A 62 5.16 6.70 -11.37
C ARG A 62 4.53 7.24 -10.07
N GLU A 63 3.20 7.30 -10.01
CA GLU A 63 2.48 7.70 -8.80
C GLU A 63 2.24 6.53 -7.86
N PHE A 64 2.26 6.84 -6.56
CA PHE A 64 1.88 5.92 -5.50
C PHE A 64 0.42 6.13 -5.11
N PHE A 65 -0.28 5.05 -4.82
CA PHE A 65 -1.68 5.07 -4.41
C PHE A 65 -1.98 3.95 -3.42
N VAL A 66 -3.10 4.07 -2.72
CA VAL A 66 -3.61 3.03 -1.84
C VAL A 66 -4.71 2.26 -2.56
N MET A 67 -4.70 0.94 -2.42
CA MET A 67 -5.74 0.05 -2.92
C MET A 67 -6.23 -0.82 -1.78
N ARG A 68 -7.55 -0.88 -1.59
CA ARG A 68 -8.19 -1.82 -0.68
C ARG A 68 -8.62 -3.05 -1.47
N ARG A 69 -8.08 -4.22 -1.12
CA ARG A 69 -8.41 -5.48 -1.78
C ARG A 69 -8.54 -6.63 -0.79
N ASN A 70 -9.19 -7.71 -1.20
CA ASN A 70 -9.22 -8.94 -0.45
C ASN A 70 -8.01 -9.82 -0.84
N SER A 71 -7.09 -10.09 0.09
CA SER A 71 -5.89 -10.91 -0.15
C SER A 71 -6.18 -12.38 -0.45
N VAL A 72 -7.43 -12.85 -0.29
CA VAL A 72 -7.85 -14.22 -0.59
C VAL A 72 -8.58 -14.32 -1.93
N THR A 73 -9.56 -13.44 -2.17
CA THR A 73 -10.38 -13.49 -3.40
C THR A 73 -9.83 -12.61 -4.51
N HIS A 74 -8.88 -11.73 -4.17
CA HIS A 74 -8.34 -10.67 -5.00
C HIS A 74 -9.37 -9.61 -5.44
N GLU A 75 -10.58 -9.61 -4.87
CA GLU A 75 -11.56 -8.56 -5.13
C GLU A 75 -11.00 -7.18 -4.74
N ILE A 76 -11.10 -6.21 -5.65
CA ILE A 76 -10.69 -4.82 -5.43
C ILE A 76 -11.93 -4.03 -5.02
N PHE A 77 -11.87 -3.40 -3.85
CA PHE A 77 -12.97 -2.60 -3.32
C PHE A 77 -12.88 -1.15 -3.81
N ASP A 78 -11.70 -0.52 -3.65
CA ASP A 78 -11.46 0.87 -4.00
C ASP A 78 -9.96 1.16 -4.13
N SER A 79 -9.65 2.33 -4.71
CA SER A 79 -8.32 2.89 -4.81
C SER A 79 -8.36 4.41 -4.73
N SER A 80 -7.36 5.00 -4.08
CA SER A 80 -7.26 6.45 -3.90
C SER A 80 -5.80 6.91 -3.94
N PRO A 81 -5.52 8.17 -4.34
CA PRO A 81 -4.18 8.73 -4.21
C PRO A 81 -3.62 8.55 -2.80
N LEU A 82 -2.31 8.32 -2.68
CA LEU A 82 -1.68 8.22 -1.37
C LEU A 82 -1.63 9.60 -0.71
N HIS A 83 -2.46 9.80 0.31
CA HIS A 83 -2.48 11.00 1.14
C HIS A 83 -2.04 10.66 2.57
N ALA A 84 -1.66 11.70 3.33
CA ALA A 84 -1.24 11.57 4.73
C ALA A 84 -2.33 11.01 5.66
N GLU A 85 -3.58 10.91 5.20
CA GLU A 85 -4.72 10.36 5.94
C GLU A 85 -4.83 8.83 5.80
N HIS A 86 -4.31 8.24 4.72
CA HIS A 86 -4.14 6.79 4.59
C HIS A 86 -2.96 6.24 5.40
N ALA A 87 -2.39 7.10 6.23
CA ALA A 87 -1.37 6.80 7.22
C ALA A 87 -1.92 6.12 8.49
N GLN A 88 -3.20 6.25 8.80
CA GLN A 88 -3.68 5.85 10.14
C GLN A 88 -3.90 4.34 10.28
#